data_AF-A0AAD4XA46-F1
#
_entry.id   AF-A0AAD4XA46-F1
#
_cell.length_a   1.000
_cell.length_b   1.000
_cell.length_c   1.000
_cell.angle_alpha   90.00
_cell.angle_beta   90.00
_cell.angle_gamma   90.00
#
_symmetry.space_group_name_H-M   'P 1'
#
loop_
_entity.id
_entity.type
_entity.pdbx_description
1 polymer ?
#
loop_
_entity_poly.entity_id
_entity_poly.type
_entity_poly.pdbx_seq_one_letter_code
_entity_poly.pdbx_strand_id
1 'polypeptide(L)'
;MTAADKAEEIRASLDPEFPSLVKIMIRSSVSGGFWLGLPSRFCSSSLPKKDTKFTLVDEDGEAYTAKYLPRRFGLSGGWKGFAVAHNLVKGDALVLHLTEAAKFKVIIVWFVGIAFLIYPFTVHSPKFKLKCEGDVGGMDIAENKKINDLENFTVTANDLTINAAIPEHVRPEYYAICRLQHSFLHKDIVPGLSPQFVALMISGVVSLCHAIISATVINAAAEHEGWENSLRAYKQFGMNVGFMHGRVEEVKKLVERMIRRRPYAALLV
;
A
#
# COMPACT_ATOMS: atom_id res chain seq x y z
N MET A 1 -0.66 -10.20 7.83
CA MET A 1 -0.22 -10.88 6.60
C MET A 1 0.47 -9.86 5.72
N THR A 2 1.71 -10.12 5.30
CA THR A 2 2.49 -9.21 4.46
C THR A 2 2.23 -9.47 2.97
N ALA A 3 2.62 -8.53 2.09
CA ALA A 3 2.60 -8.77 0.64
C ALA A 3 3.45 -9.99 0.25
N ALA A 4 4.53 -10.26 0.99
CA ALA A 4 5.36 -11.45 0.80
C ALA A 4 4.60 -12.74 1.11
N ASP A 5 3.92 -12.79 2.26
CA ASP A 5 3.15 -13.98 2.66
C ASP A 5 2.05 -14.29 1.64
N LYS A 6 1.32 -13.26 1.19
CA LYS A 6 0.25 -13.44 0.21
C LYS A 6 0.79 -13.84 -1.17
N ALA A 7 1.90 -13.26 -1.60
CA ALA A 7 2.55 -13.64 -2.85
C ALA A 7 3.02 -15.10 -2.80
N GLU A 8 3.45 -15.59 -1.65
CA GLU A 8 3.89 -16.97 -1.48
C GLU A 8 2.73 -17.97 -1.48
N GLU A 9 1.59 -17.60 -0.88
CA GLU A 9 0.34 -18.37 -0.99
C GLU A 9 -0.11 -18.50 -2.46
N ILE A 10 -0.05 -17.40 -3.22
CA ILE A 10 -0.37 -17.43 -4.66
C ILE A 10 0.65 -18.27 -5.41
N ARG A 11 1.95 -18.14 -5.13
CA ARG A 11 2.99 -18.96 -5.77
C ARG A 11 2.75 -20.45 -5.56
N ALA A 12 2.34 -20.85 -4.35
CA ALA A 12 2.08 -22.24 -3.98
C ALA A 12 0.85 -22.85 -4.69
N SER A 13 -0.06 -22.03 -5.23
CA SER A 13 -1.22 -22.50 -5.99
C SER A 13 -1.01 -22.49 -7.51
N LEU A 14 0.15 -22.03 -7.99
CA LEU A 14 0.49 -22.08 -9.41
C LEU A 14 0.85 -23.50 -9.85
N ASP A 15 0.75 -23.72 -11.16
CA ASP A 15 1.15 -24.97 -11.81
C ASP A 15 2.64 -25.28 -11.50
N PRO A 16 2.94 -26.40 -10.81
CA PRO A 16 4.30 -26.74 -10.43
C PRO A 16 5.18 -27.17 -11.61
N GLU A 17 4.63 -27.43 -12.80
CA GLU A 17 5.40 -27.75 -14.01
C GLU A 17 6.31 -26.59 -14.43
N PHE A 18 5.88 -25.35 -14.15
CA PHE A 18 6.58 -24.14 -14.55
C PHE A 18 7.29 -23.48 -13.35
N PRO A 19 8.58 -23.10 -13.49
CA PRO A 19 9.32 -22.44 -12.42
C PRO A 19 8.68 -21.10 -12.01
N SER A 20 8.56 -20.87 -10.71
CA SER A 20 8.03 -19.61 -10.17
C SER A 20 8.86 -19.06 -9.01
N LEU A 21 8.80 -17.75 -8.77
CA LEU A 21 9.43 -17.10 -7.63
C LEU A 21 8.64 -15.89 -7.14
N VAL A 22 8.77 -15.58 -5.85
CA VAL A 22 8.33 -14.29 -5.29
C VAL A 22 9.50 -13.32 -5.24
N LYS A 23 9.25 -12.08 -5.68
CA LYS A 23 10.21 -10.98 -5.60
C LYS A 23 9.61 -9.79 -4.89
N ILE A 24 10.19 -9.42 -3.75
CA ILE A 24 9.85 -8.19 -3.04
C ILE A 24 10.55 -7.00 -3.68
N MET A 25 9.78 -5.94 -3.93
CA MET A 25 10.24 -4.68 -4.49
C MET A 25 11.01 -3.89 -3.44
N ILE A 26 12.27 -3.61 -3.76
CA ILE A 26 13.14 -2.76 -2.96
C ILE A 26 13.37 -1.44 -3.69
N ARG A 27 13.90 -0.43 -2.98
CA ARG A 27 14.12 0.91 -3.53
C ARG A 27 14.82 0.90 -4.89
N SER A 28 15.87 0.09 -5.07
CA SER A 28 16.63 0.00 -6.33
C SER A 28 15.86 -0.62 -7.50
N SER A 29 14.83 -1.44 -7.22
CA SER A 29 13.97 -2.02 -8.24
C SER A 29 12.98 -1.00 -8.79
N VAL A 30 12.44 -0.12 -7.95
CA VAL A 30 11.30 0.75 -8.30
C VAL A 30 11.62 2.24 -8.34
N SER A 31 12.80 2.65 -7.85
CA SER A 31 13.20 4.06 -7.82
C SER A 31 14.70 4.22 -8.03
N GLY A 32 15.10 5.29 -8.71
CA GLY A 32 16.50 5.64 -8.98
C GLY A 32 17.16 4.76 -10.07
N GLY A 33 17.33 3.47 -9.80
CA GLY A 33 18.11 2.56 -10.66
C GLY A 33 17.30 1.69 -11.62
N PHE A 34 16.06 1.34 -11.26
CA PHE A 34 15.20 0.43 -12.02
C PHE A 34 15.93 -0.86 -12.45
N TRP A 35 16.47 -1.57 -11.47
CA TRP A 35 17.12 -2.86 -11.64
C TRP A 35 16.39 -3.95 -10.85
N LEU A 36 15.81 -4.93 -11.54
CA LEU A 36 15.14 -6.07 -10.90
C LEU A 36 16.10 -7.25 -10.76
N GLY A 37 16.83 -7.30 -9.64
CA GLY A 37 17.66 -8.46 -9.30
C GLY A 37 16.81 -9.69 -8.94
N LEU A 38 17.15 -10.84 -9.52
CA LEU A 38 16.51 -12.13 -9.30
C LEU A 38 17.43 -13.06 -8.49
N PRO A 39 16.90 -14.06 -7.77
CA PRO A 39 17.72 -15.05 -7.08
C PRO A 39 18.67 -15.77 -8.04
N SER A 40 19.96 -15.82 -7.70
CA SER A 40 21.00 -16.40 -8.56
C SER A 40 20.81 -17.89 -8.83
N ARG A 41 20.26 -18.64 -7.86
CA ARG A 41 19.94 -20.06 -8.01
C ARG A 41 18.87 -20.28 -9.08
N PHE A 42 17.75 -19.54 -8.99
CA PHE A 42 16.67 -19.58 -9.98
C PHE A 42 17.17 -19.21 -11.37
N CYS A 43 18.01 -18.16 -11.45
CA CYS A 43 18.60 -17.75 -12.72
C CYS A 43 19.47 -18.84 -13.36
N SER A 44 20.34 -19.47 -12.57
CA SER A 44 21.27 -20.47 -13.06
C SER A 44 20.58 -21.76 -13.50
N SER A 45 19.45 -22.12 -12.87
CA SER A 45 18.70 -23.35 -13.18
C SER A 45 17.70 -23.18 -14.30
N SER A 46 17.01 -22.04 -14.36
CA SER A 46 15.75 -21.91 -15.09
C SER A 46 15.79 -20.84 -16.19
N LEU A 47 16.81 -19.97 -16.22
CA LEU A 47 16.88 -18.85 -17.17
C LEU A 47 18.00 -18.99 -18.21
N PRO A 48 17.88 -18.32 -19.38
CA PRO A 48 18.87 -18.37 -20.44
C PRO A 48 20.25 -17.85 -20.00
N LYS A 49 21.33 -18.44 -20.52
CA LYS A 49 22.71 -18.07 -20.19
C LYS A 49 23.26 -16.86 -20.98
N LYS A 50 22.46 -16.29 -21.88
CA LYS A 50 22.82 -15.14 -22.72
C LYS A 50 21.86 -13.96 -22.44
N ASP A 51 22.30 -12.76 -22.79
CA ASP A 51 21.44 -11.58 -22.77
C ASP A 51 20.21 -11.84 -23.64
N THR A 52 19.03 -11.75 -23.03
CA THR A 52 17.76 -12.13 -23.69
C THR A 52 16.70 -11.08 -23.39
N LYS A 53 15.86 -10.76 -24.38
CA LYS A 53 14.66 -9.96 -24.15
C LYS A 53 13.59 -10.86 -23.55
N PHE A 54 13.14 -10.51 -22.36
CA PHE A 54 12.03 -11.15 -21.68
C PHE A 54 10.74 -10.41 -21.96
N THR A 55 9.66 -11.17 -22.09
CA THR A 55 8.30 -10.65 -22.10
C THR A 55 7.71 -10.81 -20.71
N LEU A 56 7.26 -9.73 -20.11
CA LEU A 56 6.52 -9.70 -18.86
C LEU A 56 5.05 -9.49 -19.23
N VAL A 57 4.23 -10.49 -18.97
CA VAL A 57 2.78 -10.43 -19.21
C VAL A 57 2.11 -10.24 -17.86
N ASP A 58 1.40 -9.14 -17.69
CA ASP A 58 0.67 -8.88 -16.45
C ASP A 58 -0.62 -9.72 -16.35
N GLU A 59 -1.43 -9.46 -15.32
CA GLU A 59 -2.72 -10.13 -15.12
C GLU A 59 -3.75 -9.76 -16.18
N ASP A 60 -3.59 -8.63 -16.87
CA ASP A 60 -4.45 -8.14 -17.94
C ASP A 60 -4.08 -8.70 -19.32
N GLY A 61 -2.98 -9.45 -19.41
CA GLY A 61 -2.44 -9.95 -20.67
C GLY A 61 -1.58 -8.93 -21.43
N GLU A 62 -1.37 -7.74 -20.86
CA GLU A 62 -0.52 -6.72 -21.48
C GLU A 62 0.94 -7.12 -21.38
N ALA A 63 1.66 -6.96 -22.50
CA ALA A 63 3.01 -7.45 -22.65
C ALA A 63 4.03 -6.31 -22.61
N TYR A 64 4.98 -6.42 -21.69
CA TYR A 64 6.09 -5.49 -21.54
C TYR A 64 7.40 -6.19 -21.83
N THR A 65 8.32 -5.52 -22.53
CA THR A 65 9.64 -6.10 -22.82
C THR A 65 10.68 -5.60 -21.82
N ALA A 66 11.48 -6.50 -21.26
CA ALA A 66 12.62 -6.15 -20.40
C ALA A 66 13.88 -6.95 -20.77
N LYS A 67 15.06 -6.33 -20.71
CA LYS A 67 16.34 -6.99 -21.00
C LYS A 67 16.84 -7.74 -19.77
N TYR A 68 16.96 -9.07 -19.88
CA TYR A 68 17.61 -9.93 -18.90
C TYR A 68 19.13 -9.96 -19.11
N LEU A 69 19.88 -9.79 -18.03
CA LEU A 69 21.34 -9.87 -17.99
C LEU A 69 21.76 -11.04 -17.08
N PRO A 70 22.14 -12.21 -17.63
CA PRO A 70 22.46 -13.41 -16.84
C PRO A 70 23.66 -13.18 -15.91
N ARG A 71 24.68 -12.45 -16.37
CA ARG A 71 25.89 -12.13 -15.58
C ARG A 71 25.59 -11.31 -14.32
N ARG A 72 24.45 -10.60 -14.29
CA ARG A 72 24.03 -9.79 -13.14
C ARG A 72 22.79 -10.35 -12.45
N PHE A 73 22.22 -11.44 -12.97
CA PHE A 73 21.01 -12.09 -12.46
C PHE A 73 19.82 -11.13 -12.35
N GLY A 74 19.44 -10.42 -13.42
CA GLY A 74 18.29 -9.54 -13.31
C GLY A 74 17.84 -8.84 -14.60
N LEU A 75 16.70 -8.16 -14.49
CA LEU A 75 16.11 -7.35 -15.58
C LEU A 75 16.56 -5.89 -15.47
N SER A 76 16.86 -5.30 -16.63
CA SER A 76 17.36 -3.92 -16.77
C SER A 76 16.49 -3.10 -17.73
N GLY A 77 17.00 -2.74 -18.92
CA GLY A 77 16.28 -1.90 -19.88
C GLY A 77 14.86 -2.42 -20.14
N GLY A 78 13.86 -1.54 -20.07
CA GLY A 78 12.44 -1.89 -20.17
C GLY A 78 11.75 -2.18 -18.85
N TRP A 79 12.46 -2.63 -17.80
CA TRP A 79 11.89 -2.87 -16.47
C TRP A 79 11.26 -1.62 -15.87
N LYS A 80 11.88 -0.44 -16.05
CA LYS A 80 11.31 0.84 -15.63
C LYS A 80 9.91 1.06 -16.21
N GLY A 81 9.68 0.67 -17.46
CA GLY A 81 8.38 0.83 -18.12
C GLY A 81 7.31 0.03 -17.40
N PHE A 82 7.58 -1.25 -17.13
CA PHE A 82 6.69 -2.10 -16.33
C PHE A 82 6.44 -1.53 -14.93
N ALA A 83 7.51 -1.19 -14.19
CA ALA A 83 7.40 -0.68 -12.82
C ALA A 83 6.59 0.63 -12.73
N VAL A 84 6.74 1.53 -13.71
CA VAL A 84 5.98 2.79 -13.77
C VAL A 84 4.54 2.57 -14.22
N ALA A 85 4.30 1.74 -15.23
CA ALA A 85 2.95 1.42 -15.70
C ALA A 85 2.07 0.83 -14.59
N HIS A 86 2.70 0.03 -13.72
CA HIS A 86 2.07 -0.56 -12.56
C HIS A 86 2.30 0.23 -11.27
N ASN A 87 2.88 1.44 -11.28
CA ASN A 87 3.05 2.24 -10.05
C ASN A 87 3.71 1.48 -8.87
N LEU A 88 4.64 0.56 -9.16
CA LEU A 88 5.25 -0.29 -8.14
C LEU A 88 6.07 0.55 -7.14
N VAL A 89 5.97 0.19 -5.86
CA VAL A 89 6.70 0.84 -4.76
C VAL A 89 7.53 -0.16 -3.95
N LYS A 90 8.34 0.38 -3.03
CA LYS A 90 9.06 -0.45 -2.06
C LYS A 90 8.04 -1.16 -1.17
N GLY A 91 8.17 -2.48 -1.06
CA GLY A 91 7.30 -3.31 -0.24
C GLY A 91 6.42 -4.23 -1.07
N ASP A 92 5.99 -3.80 -2.27
CA ASP A 92 5.18 -4.62 -3.17
C ASP A 92 5.89 -5.94 -3.47
N ALA A 93 5.13 -6.97 -3.80
CA ALA A 93 5.64 -8.27 -4.18
C ALA A 93 5.16 -8.64 -5.57
N LEU A 94 6.02 -9.33 -6.33
CA LEU A 94 5.68 -9.94 -7.60
C LEU A 94 5.79 -11.44 -7.50
N VAL A 95 4.81 -12.16 -8.03
CA VAL A 95 4.98 -13.58 -8.37
C VAL A 95 5.35 -13.64 -9.84
N LEU A 96 6.56 -14.10 -10.14
CA LEU A 96 7.04 -14.31 -11.50
C LEU A 96 6.92 -15.78 -11.83
N HIS A 97 6.08 -16.10 -12.81
CA HIS A 97 5.81 -17.46 -13.26
C HIS A 97 6.34 -17.66 -14.68
N LEU A 98 7.37 -18.49 -14.85
CA LEU A 98 8.08 -18.69 -16.11
C LEU A 98 7.32 -19.66 -17.01
N THR A 99 6.40 -19.16 -17.83
CA THR A 99 5.55 -19.99 -18.69
C THR A 99 6.25 -20.41 -19.98
N GLU A 100 7.27 -19.66 -20.41
CA GLU A 100 8.12 -19.99 -21.57
C GLU A 100 9.56 -19.57 -21.28
N ALA A 101 10.53 -20.01 -22.10
CA ALA A 101 11.96 -19.78 -21.89
C ALA A 101 12.38 -18.31 -21.67
N ALA A 102 11.60 -17.35 -22.17
CA ALA A 102 11.82 -15.92 -21.97
C ALA A 102 10.52 -15.14 -21.72
N LYS A 103 9.51 -15.78 -21.12
CA LYS A 103 8.23 -15.13 -20.78
C LYS A 103 7.89 -15.37 -19.32
N PHE A 104 7.71 -14.30 -18.57
CA PHE A 104 7.08 -14.35 -17.25
C PHE A 104 5.64 -13.90 -17.36
N LYS A 105 4.73 -14.69 -16.79
CA LYS A 105 3.45 -14.17 -16.29
C LYS A 105 3.71 -13.55 -14.91
N VAL A 106 3.26 -12.31 -14.72
CA VAL A 106 3.56 -11.51 -13.54
C VAL A 106 2.26 -11.21 -12.80
N ILE A 107 2.18 -11.70 -11.56
CA ILE A 107 1.10 -11.39 -10.62
C ILE A 107 1.61 -10.33 -9.65
N ILE A 108 0.84 -9.27 -9.42
CA ILE A 108 1.26 -8.13 -8.59
C ILE A 108 0.51 -8.17 -7.27
N VAL A 109 1.26 -8.27 -6.17
CA VAL A 109 0.73 -8.21 -4.80
C VAL A 109 1.19 -6.93 -4.15
N TRP A 110 0.27 -5.99 -4.02
CA TRP A 110 0.53 -4.66 -3.49
C TRP A 110 0.82 -4.71 -1.99
N PHE A 111 1.86 -4.00 -1.56
CA PHE A 111 2.11 -3.76 -0.15
C PHE A 111 1.20 -2.66 0.34
N VAL A 112 0.34 -3.03 1.28
CA VAL A 112 -0.61 -2.09 1.84
C VAL A 112 -0.22 -1.80 3.28
N GLY A 113 0.62 -0.78 3.44
CA GLY A 113 0.93 -0.16 4.72
C GLY A 113 0.10 1.10 4.94
N ILE A 114 -0.09 1.52 6.19
CA ILE A 114 -0.86 2.74 6.57
C ILE A 114 -0.37 4.00 5.82
N ALA A 115 0.92 4.08 5.46
CA ALA A 115 1.50 5.17 4.66
C ALA A 115 0.90 5.29 3.24
N PHE A 116 0.35 4.20 2.68
CA PHE A 116 -0.25 4.16 1.34
C PHE A 116 -1.64 4.81 1.30
N LEU A 117 -2.27 5.05 2.45
CA LEU A 117 -3.56 5.74 2.51
C LEU A 117 -3.48 7.25 2.28
N ILE A 118 -2.28 7.86 2.35
CA ILE A 118 -2.16 9.31 2.57
C ILE A 118 -1.17 10.01 1.61
N TYR A 119 -0.22 9.31 0.97
CA TYR A 119 0.62 9.94 -0.05
C TYR A 119 -0.05 9.92 -1.43
N PRO A 120 -0.37 11.07 -2.04
CA PRO A 120 -0.75 11.09 -3.45
C PRO A 120 0.43 10.57 -4.29
N PHE A 121 0.14 9.66 -5.19
CA PHE A 121 1.08 9.14 -6.18
C PHE A 121 1.38 10.21 -7.25
N THR A 122 1.95 11.35 -6.85
CA THR A 122 2.54 12.28 -7.81
C THR A 122 4.02 11.97 -7.92
N VAL A 123 4.36 11.26 -8.99
CA VAL A 123 5.70 11.27 -9.57
C VAL A 123 6.03 12.72 -9.92
N HIS A 124 6.62 13.45 -8.97
CA HIS A 124 7.60 14.51 -9.18
C HIS A 124 8.45 14.56 -7.93
N SER A 125 9.74 14.31 -8.09
CA SER A 125 10.70 14.32 -7.00
C SER A 125 10.82 15.73 -6.43
N PRO A 126 10.54 15.99 -5.13
CA PRO A 126 11.14 17.11 -4.46
C PRO A 126 12.36 16.57 -3.71
N LYS A 127 13.54 17.02 -4.13
CA LYS A 127 14.76 16.88 -3.34
C LYS A 127 14.54 17.57 -1.99
N PHE A 128 14.12 16.86 -0.95
CA PHE A 128 14.18 17.37 0.41
C PHE A 128 15.57 17.07 1.00
N LYS A 129 16.46 18.07 0.93
CA LYS A 129 17.60 18.18 1.82
C LYS A 129 17.06 18.61 3.18
N LEU A 130 17.10 17.74 4.18
CA LEU A 130 17.11 18.23 5.56
C LEU A 130 18.49 18.86 5.80
N LYS A 131 18.50 20.17 6.00
CA LYS A 131 19.61 20.91 6.57
C LYS A 131 19.27 21.09 8.05
N CYS A 132 20.08 20.49 8.92
CA CYS A 132 20.08 20.81 10.34
C CYS A 132 21.06 21.97 10.54
N GLU A 133 20.64 23.07 11.17
CA GLU A 133 21.45 23.94 12.04
C GLU A 133 20.66 25.18 12.47
N GLY A 134 20.81 25.55 13.75
CA GLY A 134 20.79 26.95 14.19
C GLY A 134 19.73 27.33 15.23
N ASP A 135 20.21 27.57 16.45
CA ASP A 135 19.50 28.08 17.62
C ASP A 135 18.90 29.51 17.50
N VAL A 136 18.11 29.83 18.55
CA VAL A 136 17.79 31.13 19.19
C VAL A 136 16.45 31.82 18.84
N GLY A 137 15.55 31.86 19.83
CA GLY A 137 14.89 33.11 20.25
C GLY A 137 13.35 33.18 20.25
N GLY A 138 12.76 33.19 21.45
CA GLY A 138 11.73 34.17 21.86
C GLY A 138 10.25 34.03 21.44
N MET A 139 9.43 33.64 22.43
CA MET A 139 8.09 34.14 22.83
C MET A 139 6.83 33.96 21.94
N ASP A 140 5.93 33.13 22.50
CA ASP A 140 4.44 33.03 22.47
C ASP A 140 3.61 33.40 21.23
N ILE A 141 2.77 32.45 20.78
CA ILE A 141 1.28 32.42 20.92
C ILE A 141 0.71 31.17 20.18
N ALA A 142 -0.27 30.54 20.83
CA ALA A 142 -1.23 29.52 20.36
C ALA A 142 -0.77 28.06 20.22
N GLU A 143 -1.49 27.21 20.96
CA GLU A 143 -1.41 25.77 21.05
C GLU A 143 -1.36 25.09 19.67
N ASN A 144 -0.20 24.52 19.36
CA ASN A 144 -0.11 23.45 18.38
C ASN A 144 0.64 22.32 19.08
N LYS A 145 -0.12 21.40 19.70
CA LYS A 145 0.43 20.24 20.40
C LYS A 145 1.12 19.35 19.35
N LYS A 146 2.41 19.59 19.12
CA LYS A 146 3.24 18.86 18.15
C LYS A 146 3.17 17.37 18.48
N ILE A 147 2.58 16.57 17.59
CA ILE A 147 2.51 15.12 17.72
C ILE A 147 3.89 14.54 17.34
N ASN A 148 4.87 14.66 18.24
CA ASN A 148 6.26 14.30 17.92
C ASN A 148 6.72 12.99 18.56
N ASP A 149 6.19 12.63 19.73
CA ASP A 149 6.62 11.46 20.51
C ASP A 149 5.45 10.55 20.92
N LEU A 150 5.60 9.23 20.71
CA LEU A 150 4.61 8.21 21.06
C LEU A 150 4.40 8.13 22.59
N GLU A 151 5.46 8.37 23.38
CA GLU A 151 5.42 8.35 24.85
C GLU A 151 4.59 9.51 25.43
N ASN A 152 4.45 10.61 24.69
CA ASN A 152 3.65 11.78 25.08
C ASN A 152 2.28 11.82 24.38
N PHE A 153 1.91 10.78 23.63
CA PHE A 153 0.65 10.72 22.91
C PHE A 153 -0.52 10.45 23.86
N THR A 154 -1.16 11.53 24.28
CA THR A 154 -2.37 11.53 25.10
C THR A 154 -3.58 11.80 24.22
N VAL A 155 -4.48 10.82 24.16
CA VAL A 155 -5.78 10.95 23.50
C VAL A 155 -6.78 11.44 24.53
N THR A 156 -7.43 12.57 24.25
CA THR A 156 -8.38 13.22 25.15
C THR A 156 -9.73 13.42 24.47
N ALA A 157 -10.82 13.16 25.18
CA ALA A 157 -12.19 13.44 24.73
C ALA A 157 -12.97 14.09 25.87
N ASN A 158 -13.56 15.28 25.62
CA ASN A 158 -14.18 16.12 26.66
C ASN A 158 -13.23 16.36 27.85
N ASP A 159 -11.98 16.73 27.57
CA ASP A 159 -10.90 16.95 28.55
C ASP A 159 -10.50 15.72 29.40
N LEU A 160 -11.10 14.56 29.15
CA LEU A 160 -10.76 13.31 29.81
C LEU A 160 -9.79 12.48 28.96
N THR A 161 -8.73 11.96 29.58
CA THR A 161 -7.81 11.06 28.90
C THR A 161 -8.48 9.69 28.68
N ILE A 162 -8.54 9.25 27.42
CA ILE A 162 -9.20 8.00 27.01
C ILE A 162 -8.22 6.89 26.63
N ASN A 163 -6.93 7.05 26.90
CA ASN A 163 -5.90 6.07 26.55
C ASN A 163 -6.20 4.65 27.04
N ALA A 164 -6.85 4.50 28.20
CA ALA A 164 -7.23 3.22 28.78
C ALA A 164 -8.49 2.60 28.13
N ALA A 165 -9.34 3.41 27.50
CA ALA A 165 -10.53 2.94 26.78
C ALA A 165 -10.18 2.49 25.34
N ILE A 166 -9.02 2.90 24.82
CA ILE A 166 -8.53 2.48 23.50
C ILE A 166 -7.68 1.22 23.67
N PRO A 167 -7.96 0.14 22.92
CA PRO A 167 -7.15 -1.08 22.96
C PRO A 167 -5.66 -0.80 22.69
N GLU A 168 -4.79 -1.51 23.39
CA GLU A 168 -3.34 -1.24 23.37
C GLU A 168 -2.74 -1.32 21.96
N HIS A 169 -3.20 -2.24 21.12
CA HIS A 169 -2.75 -2.40 19.74
C HIS A 169 -3.28 -1.30 18.80
N VAL A 170 -4.43 -0.71 19.10
CA VAL A 170 -5.06 0.33 18.26
C VAL A 170 -4.37 1.68 18.45
N ARG A 171 -3.87 1.97 19.66
CA ARG A 171 -3.34 3.30 20.00
C ARG A 171 -2.12 3.71 19.14
N PRO A 172 -1.12 2.85 18.89
CA PRO A 172 0.01 3.17 18.01
C PRO A 172 -0.41 3.40 16.56
N GLU A 173 -1.40 2.66 16.07
CA GLU A 173 -1.94 2.80 14.72
C GLU A 173 -2.72 4.12 14.58
N TYR A 174 -3.54 4.44 15.57
CA TYR A 174 -4.24 5.71 15.65
C TYR A 174 -3.27 6.90 15.69
N TYR A 175 -2.20 6.79 16.49
CA TYR A 175 -1.10 7.76 16.50
C TYR A 175 -0.48 7.93 15.12
N ALA A 176 -0.16 6.83 14.43
CA ALA A 176 0.43 6.86 13.10
C ALA A 176 -0.48 7.58 12.09
N ILE A 177 -1.79 7.36 12.15
CA ILE A 177 -2.75 8.05 11.28
C ILE A 177 -2.80 9.55 11.62
N CYS A 178 -2.90 9.91 12.90
CA CYS A 178 -2.94 11.32 13.33
C CYS A 178 -1.67 12.09 12.94
N ARG A 179 -0.50 11.44 13.08
CA ARG A 179 0.81 11.95 12.64
C ARG A 179 0.80 12.30 11.16
N LEU A 180 0.30 11.39 10.33
CA LEU A 180 0.27 11.55 8.89
C LEU A 180 -0.73 12.64 8.46
N GLN A 181 -1.84 12.79 9.20
CA GLN A 181 -2.82 13.85 8.99
C GLN A 181 -2.44 15.18 9.66
N HIS A 182 -1.33 15.22 10.39
CA HIS A 182 -0.93 16.36 11.23
C HIS A 182 -2.06 16.87 12.13
N SER A 183 -2.95 15.98 12.56
CA SER A 183 -4.18 16.34 13.27
C SER A 183 -4.78 15.13 13.99
N PHE A 184 -5.39 15.36 15.16
CA PHE A 184 -6.22 14.34 15.79
C PHE A 184 -7.47 14.12 14.96
N LEU A 185 -7.80 12.88 14.63
CA LEU A 185 -8.99 12.59 13.82
C LEU A 185 -10.29 12.93 14.56
N HIS A 186 -10.26 12.98 15.89
CA HIS A 186 -11.41 13.28 16.74
C HIS A 186 -11.50 14.77 17.15
N LYS A 187 -10.74 15.68 16.53
CA LYS A 187 -10.71 17.09 16.97
C LYS A 187 -12.04 17.83 16.86
N ASP A 188 -12.88 17.45 15.89
CA ASP A 188 -14.13 18.14 15.56
C ASP A 188 -15.35 17.30 15.97
N ILE A 189 -15.19 16.40 16.95
CA ILE A 189 -16.28 15.53 17.41
C ILE A 189 -17.47 16.34 17.91
N VAL A 190 -18.67 15.85 17.59
CA VAL A 190 -19.93 16.42 18.08
C VAL A 190 -19.94 16.46 19.61
N PRO A 191 -20.23 17.62 20.23
CA PRO A 191 -20.30 17.74 21.69
C PRO A 191 -21.32 16.79 22.31
N GLY A 192 -21.03 16.30 23.52
CA GLY A 192 -21.96 15.45 24.29
C GLY A 192 -21.79 13.94 24.10
N LEU A 193 -20.89 13.49 23.21
CA LEU A 193 -20.52 12.08 23.12
C LEU A 193 -19.70 11.65 24.33
N SER A 194 -19.95 10.44 24.84
CA SER A 194 -19.17 9.90 25.97
C SER A 194 -17.73 9.59 25.53
N PRO A 195 -16.74 9.70 26.44
CA PRO A 195 -15.35 9.36 26.12
C PRO A 195 -15.19 7.90 25.64
N GLN A 196 -16.00 6.97 26.15
CA GLN A 196 -16.03 5.58 25.71
C GLN A 196 -16.51 5.47 24.25
N PHE A 197 -17.53 6.24 23.87
CA PHE A 197 -18.00 6.24 22.48
C PHE A 197 -16.95 6.80 21.52
N VAL A 198 -16.21 7.84 21.93
CA VAL A 198 -15.07 8.36 21.14
C VAL A 198 -13.98 7.31 20.97
N ALA A 199 -13.63 6.56 22.02
CA ALA A 199 -12.66 5.47 21.93
C ALA A 199 -13.11 4.38 20.93
N LEU A 200 -14.40 4.01 20.95
CA LEU A 200 -14.97 3.06 19.98
C LEU A 200 -14.90 3.59 18.55
N MET A 201 -15.17 4.89 18.33
CA MET A 201 -15.02 5.49 16.99
C MET A 201 -13.57 5.46 16.52
N ILE A 202 -12.60 5.73 17.40
CA ILE A 202 -11.18 5.62 17.08
C ILE A 202 -10.82 4.19 16.64
N SER A 203 -11.22 3.18 17.42
CA SER A 203 -11.02 1.78 17.06
C SER A 203 -11.69 1.42 15.73
N GLY A 204 -12.91 1.91 15.51
CA GLY A 204 -13.64 1.68 14.26
C GLY A 204 -12.95 2.29 13.04
N VAL A 205 -12.43 3.51 13.16
CA VAL A 205 -11.68 4.19 12.08
C VAL A 205 -10.37 3.47 11.75
N VAL A 206 -9.66 2.96 12.77
CA VAL A 206 -8.45 2.16 12.58
C VAL A 206 -8.77 0.82 11.89
N SER A 207 -9.81 0.11 12.34
CA SER A 207 -10.27 -1.12 11.70
C SER A 207 -10.72 -0.90 10.26
N LEU A 208 -11.43 0.20 10.00
CA LEU A 208 -11.85 0.57 8.65
C LEU A 208 -10.66 0.90 7.75
N CYS A 209 -9.63 1.59 8.26
CA CYS A 209 -8.37 1.75 7.55
C CYS A 209 -7.80 0.40 7.14
N HIS A 210 -7.72 -0.55 8.07
CA HIS A 210 -7.22 -1.89 7.79
C HIS A 210 -8.08 -2.66 6.79
N ALA A 211 -9.39 -2.53 6.83
CA ALA A 211 -10.29 -3.14 5.84
C ALA A 211 -10.04 -2.56 4.43
N ILE A 212 -10.00 -1.23 4.30
CA ILE A 212 -9.72 -0.54 3.03
C ILE A 212 -8.31 -0.88 2.51
N ILE A 213 -7.35 -1.04 3.41
CA ILE A 213 -5.97 -1.45 3.12
C ILE A 213 -5.90 -2.92 2.68
N SER A 214 -6.56 -3.83 3.39
CA SER A 214 -6.50 -5.27 3.11
C SER A 214 -7.42 -5.71 1.96
N ALA A 215 -8.21 -4.79 1.43
CA ALA A 215 -9.04 -4.95 0.25
C ALA A 215 -8.28 -5.57 -0.93
N THR A 216 -8.65 -6.80 -1.26
CA THR A 216 -8.33 -7.42 -2.54
C THR A 216 -9.41 -7.07 -3.55
N VAL A 217 -9.12 -7.25 -4.84
CA VAL A 217 -10.07 -6.99 -5.93
C VAL A 217 -11.40 -7.74 -5.74
N ILE A 218 -11.35 -8.92 -5.12
CA ILE A 218 -12.50 -9.82 -4.98
C ILE A 218 -13.47 -9.34 -3.89
N ASN A 219 -12.97 -8.91 -2.73
CA ASN A 219 -13.83 -8.45 -1.62
C ASN A 219 -14.15 -6.95 -1.69
N ALA A 220 -13.32 -6.15 -2.38
CA ALA A 220 -13.53 -4.72 -2.51
C ALA A 220 -14.86 -4.34 -3.19
N ALA A 221 -15.32 -5.11 -4.18
CA ALA A 221 -16.58 -4.83 -4.87
C ALA A 221 -17.80 -4.96 -3.93
N ALA A 222 -17.79 -5.94 -3.03
CA ALA A 222 -18.89 -6.21 -2.11
C ALA A 222 -18.84 -5.31 -0.86
N GLU A 223 -17.64 -4.91 -0.43
CA GLU A 223 -17.45 -4.12 0.78
C GLU A 223 -17.44 -2.60 0.55
N HIS A 224 -17.28 -2.14 -0.70
CA HIS A 224 -17.17 -0.73 -1.04
C HIS A 224 -18.33 0.13 -0.48
N GLU A 225 -19.57 -0.32 -0.65
CA GLU A 225 -20.74 0.39 -0.12
C GLU A 225 -20.72 0.46 1.41
N GLY A 226 -20.28 -0.62 2.07
CA GLY A 226 -20.11 -0.66 3.51
C GLY A 226 -19.10 0.38 4.00
N TRP A 227 -17.95 0.47 3.34
CA TRP A 227 -16.92 1.46 3.70
C TRP A 227 -17.38 2.90 3.51
N GLU A 228 -18.03 3.21 2.38
CA GLU A 228 -18.58 4.54 2.12
C GLU A 228 -19.62 4.95 3.17
N ASN A 229 -20.50 4.02 3.57
CA ASN A 229 -21.49 4.26 4.61
C ASN A 229 -20.83 4.48 5.99
N SER A 230 -19.80 3.69 6.34
CA SER A 230 -19.05 3.90 7.58
C SER A 230 -18.31 5.24 7.59
N LEU A 231 -17.64 5.61 6.50
CA LEU A 231 -16.96 6.91 6.37
C LEU A 231 -17.93 8.08 6.51
N ARG A 232 -19.12 7.97 5.88
CA ARG A 232 -20.18 8.97 6.01
C ARG A 232 -20.66 9.09 7.46
N ALA A 233 -20.86 7.98 8.15
CA ALA A 233 -21.26 7.97 9.56
C ALA A 233 -20.19 8.63 10.45
N TYR A 234 -18.92 8.24 10.31
CA TYR A 234 -17.82 8.84 11.08
C TYR A 234 -17.72 10.34 10.84
N LYS A 235 -17.86 10.79 9.59
CA LYS A 235 -17.86 12.21 9.25
C LYS A 235 -19.05 12.96 9.89
N GLN A 236 -20.23 12.34 9.97
CA GLN A 236 -21.39 12.92 10.65
C GLN A 236 -21.16 13.12 12.16
N PHE A 237 -20.37 12.24 12.79
CA PHE A 237 -19.96 12.40 14.19
C PHE A 237 -18.75 13.33 14.39
N GLY A 238 -18.25 13.98 13.33
CA GLY A 238 -17.16 14.94 13.41
C GLY A 238 -15.76 14.32 13.33
N MET A 239 -15.64 13.05 12.94
CA MET A 239 -14.33 12.44 12.69
C MET A 239 -13.75 12.95 11.37
N ASN A 240 -12.49 13.38 11.39
CA ASN A 240 -11.73 13.75 10.21
C ASN A 240 -11.27 12.49 9.45
N VAL A 241 -12.16 11.94 8.63
CA VAL A 241 -11.90 10.74 7.80
C VAL A 241 -11.92 11.03 6.29
N GLY A 242 -11.97 12.30 5.91
CA GLY A 242 -12.10 12.72 4.50
C GLY A 242 -10.99 12.19 3.59
N PHE A 243 -9.78 12.03 4.13
CA PHE A 243 -8.63 11.48 3.41
C PHE A 243 -8.83 10.02 2.96
N MET A 244 -9.71 9.25 3.64
CA MET A 244 -9.97 7.85 3.29
C MET A 244 -10.87 7.70 2.06
N HIS A 245 -11.77 8.66 1.80
CA HIS A 245 -12.64 8.60 0.61
C HIS A 245 -11.85 8.55 -0.70
N GLY A 246 -10.73 9.29 -0.79
CA GLY A 246 -9.87 9.25 -1.99
C GLY A 246 -9.36 7.84 -2.29
N ARG A 247 -9.05 7.07 -1.24
CA ARG A 247 -8.57 5.69 -1.36
C ARG A 247 -9.69 4.71 -1.71
N VAL A 248 -10.87 4.86 -1.12
CA VAL A 248 -12.04 4.05 -1.47
C VAL A 248 -12.40 4.23 -2.95
N GLU A 249 -12.37 5.47 -3.45
CA GLU A 249 -12.65 5.76 -4.87
C GLU A 249 -11.56 5.21 -5.81
N GLU A 250 -10.29 5.20 -5.40
CA GLU A 250 -9.22 4.55 -6.16
C GLU A 250 -9.42 3.03 -6.25
N VAL A 251 -9.76 2.40 -5.12
CA VAL A 251 -10.08 0.96 -5.06
C VAL A 251 -11.28 0.66 -5.95
N LYS A 252 -12.33 1.48 -5.91
CA LYS A 252 -13.49 1.37 -6.80
C LYS A 252 -13.10 1.44 -8.27
N LYS A 253 -12.29 2.44 -8.67
CA LYS A 253 -11.81 2.57 -10.05
C LYS A 253 -10.98 1.36 -10.50
N LEU A 254 -10.23 0.74 -9.59
CA LEU A 254 -9.49 -0.49 -9.87
C LEU A 254 -10.46 -1.66 -10.07
N VAL A 255 -11.43 -1.84 -9.17
CA VAL A 255 -12.48 -2.85 -9.24
C VAL A 255 -13.30 -2.71 -10.53
N GLU A 256 -13.76 -1.51 -10.87
CA GLU A 256 -14.54 -1.24 -12.08
C GLU A 256 -13.75 -1.51 -13.37
N ARG A 257 -12.44 -1.18 -13.38
CA ARG A 257 -11.55 -1.54 -14.50
C ARG A 257 -11.49 -3.05 -14.68
N MET A 258 -11.48 -3.81 -13.59
CA MET A 258 -11.41 -5.28 -13.63
C MET A 258 -12.76 -5.94 -13.92
N ILE A 259 -13.88 -5.41 -13.41
CA ILE A 259 -15.24 -5.90 -13.75
C ILE A 259 -15.51 -5.73 -15.24
N ARG A 260 -15.16 -4.57 -15.83
CA ARG A 260 -15.27 -4.34 -17.28
C ARG A 260 -14.44 -5.32 -18.12
N ARG A 261 -13.45 -5.99 -17.53
CA ARG A 261 -12.59 -6.98 -18.18
C ARG A 261 -13.07 -8.43 -18.00
N ARG A 262 -14.02 -8.72 -17.10
CA ARG A 262 -14.63 -10.06 -16.92
C ARG A 262 -15.60 -10.56 -18.01
N PRO A 263 -16.24 -9.76 -18.90
CA PRO A 263 -17.16 -10.33 -19.88
C PRO A 263 -16.48 -11.21 -20.96
N TYR A 264 -15.15 -11.26 -21.05
CA TYR A 264 -14.45 -12.09 -22.05
C TYR A 264 -13.75 -13.34 -21.51
N ALA A 265 -13.56 -13.47 -20.19
CA ALA A 265 -12.92 -14.65 -19.60
C ALA A 265 -13.89 -15.83 -19.37
N ALA A 266 -15.20 -15.63 -19.52
CA ALA A 266 -16.22 -16.67 -19.43
C ALA A 266 -16.46 -17.44 -20.74
N LEU A 267 -15.67 -17.19 -21.80
CA LEU A 267 -15.84 -17.82 -23.12
C LEU A 267 -14.80 -18.89 -23.46
N LEU A 268 -13.99 -19.35 -22.51
CA LEU A 268 -13.05 -20.46 -22.72
C LEU A 268 -13.19 -21.50 -21.61
N VAL A 269 -14.29 -22.25 -21.67
CA VAL A 269 -14.41 -23.63 -21.16
C VAL A 269 -14.73 -24.50 -22.36
#